data_AF-A0A099ZG17-F1
#
_entry.id   AF-A0A099ZG17-F1
#
_cell.length_a   1.000
_cell.length_b   1.000
_cell.length_c   1.000
_cell.angle_alpha   90.00
_cell.angle_beta   90.00
_cell.angle_gamma   90.00
#
_symmetry.space_group_name_H-M   'P 1'
#
loop_
_entity.id
_entity.type
_entity.pdbx_description
1 polymer ?
#
loop_
_entity_poly.entity_id
_entity_poly.type
_entity_poly.pdbx_seq_one_letter_code
_entity_poly.pdbx_strand_id
1 'polypeptide(L)'
;EVCVRLEVGPGAAWRSPLAVQNGFLHMLVHSYTAELFMSFLTNLGPFLEDEIIPEVMPMEIEIVNTKITLKDDSPQVYPTSPGPVPITLAVGHVTVKRRDDGVFCLTGSPKQEKPVSAFKEQTVPAECVPAGGICGLQLKEVPELQRELQTVKTALAEANRDRARLLQEIRKYNPLFQL
;
A
#
# COMPACT_ATOMS: atom_id res chain seq x y z
N GLU A 1 10.87 -5.00 -16.68
CA GLU A 1 9.61 -5.03 -17.44
C GLU A 1 8.64 -4.01 -16.85
N VAL A 2 7.82 -3.41 -17.69
CA VAL A 2 6.72 -2.52 -17.27
C VAL A 2 5.44 -3.08 -17.89
N CYS A 3 4.48 -3.44 -17.05
CA CYS A 3 3.17 -3.93 -17.46
C CYS A 3 2.11 -2.93 -17.00
N VAL A 4 1.20 -2.58 -17.90
CA VAL A 4 0.07 -1.70 -17.58
C VAL A 4 -1.21 -2.37 -18.06
N ARG A 5 -2.23 -2.39 -17.21
CA ARG A 5 -3.54 -2.94 -17.53
C ARG A 5 -4.61 -1.99 -16.99
N LEU A 6 -5.53 -1.60 -17.87
CA LEU A 6 -6.73 -0.84 -17.54
C LEU A 6 -7.95 -1.75 -17.76
N GLU A 7 -8.73 -1.99 -16.72
CA GLU A 7 -9.97 -2.77 -16.78
C GLU A 7 -11.16 -1.85 -16.52
N VAL A 8 -12.19 -1.88 -17.36
CA VAL A 8 -13.40 -1.04 -17.22
C VAL A 8 -14.65 -1.89 -17.49
N GLY A 9 -15.73 -1.64 -16.76
CA GLY A 9 -17.02 -2.30 -16.95
C GLY A 9 -17.30 -3.43 -15.96
N PRO A 10 -18.37 -4.22 -16.15
CA PRO A 10 -18.85 -5.19 -15.16
C PRO A 10 -17.81 -6.24 -14.77
N GLY A 11 -16.92 -6.59 -15.71
CA GLY A 11 -15.81 -7.51 -15.47
C GLY A 11 -14.71 -6.97 -14.57
N ALA A 12 -14.70 -5.67 -14.24
CA ALA A 12 -13.75 -5.05 -13.31
C ALA A 12 -14.30 -4.97 -11.87
N ALA A 13 -15.57 -5.33 -11.63
CA ALA A 13 -16.21 -5.25 -10.32
C ALA A 13 -15.49 -6.04 -9.22
N TRP A 14 -14.75 -7.09 -9.60
CA TRP A 14 -13.96 -7.90 -8.67
C TRP A 14 -12.73 -7.15 -8.12
N ARG A 15 -12.22 -6.15 -8.84
CA ARG A 15 -11.12 -5.29 -8.39
C ARG A 15 -11.64 -4.27 -7.40
N SER A 16 -12.67 -3.54 -7.79
CA SER A 16 -13.42 -2.66 -6.91
C SER A 16 -14.81 -2.33 -7.49
N PRO A 17 -15.79 -1.95 -6.65
CA PRO A 17 -17.11 -1.52 -7.13
C PRO A 17 -17.05 -0.31 -8.07
N LEU A 18 -16.17 0.67 -7.80
CA LEU A 18 -16.03 1.88 -8.64
C LEU A 18 -15.37 1.58 -9.99
N ALA A 19 -14.61 0.49 -10.10
CA ALA A 19 -13.97 0.09 -11.34
C ALA A 19 -14.95 -0.20 -12.49
N VAL A 20 -16.21 -0.50 -12.17
CA VAL A 20 -17.24 -0.73 -13.20
C VAL A 20 -17.50 0.53 -14.02
N GLN A 21 -17.47 1.70 -13.39
CA GLN A 21 -17.74 2.99 -14.03
C GLN A 21 -16.45 3.74 -14.36
N ASN A 22 -15.53 3.83 -13.40
CA ASN A 22 -14.36 4.70 -13.49
C ASN A 22 -13.11 3.97 -13.96
N GLY A 23 -13.16 2.64 -14.03
CA GLY A 23 -12.04 1.79 -14.37
C GLY A 23 -11.09 1.47 -13.21
N PHE A 24 -10.26 0.44 -13.40
CA PHE A 24 -9.19 0.06 -12.49
C PHE A 24 -7.87 0.03 -13.23
N LEU A 25 -6.91 0.84 -12.79
CA LEU A 25 -5.55 0.86 -13.33
C LEU A 25 -4.64 -0.03 -12.51
N HIS A 26 -4.07 -1.06 -13.13
CA HIS A 26 -3.02 -1.88 -12.56
C HIS A 26 -1.71 -1.65 -13.31
N MET A 27 -0.63 -1.31 -12.58
CA MET A 27 0.70 -1.14 -13.12
C MET A 27 1.69 -1.99 -12.34
N LEU A 28 2.54 -2.74 -13.04
CA LEU A 28 3.65 -3.48 -12.46
C LEU A 28 4.96 -3.01 -13.10
N VAL A 29 5.89 -2.55 -12.29
CA VAL A 29 7.25 -2.22 -12.68
C VAL A 29 8.16 -3.22 -11.98
N HIS A 30 8.79 -4.13 -12.73
CA HIS A 30 9.60 -5.19 -12.16
C HIS A 30 10.99 -5.24 -12.77
N SER A 31 12.03 -5.27 -11.92
CA SER A 31 13.43 -5.41 -12.34
C SER A 31 13.81 -4.40 -13.42
N TYR A 32 13.38 -3.15 -13.23
CA TYR A 32 13.53 -2.08 -14.19
C TYR A 32 14.60 -1.09 -13.74
N THR A 33 15.41 -0.59 -14.67
CA THR A 33 16.33 0.51 -14.41
C THR A 33 15.94 1.68 -15.29
N ALA A 34 15.63 2.81 -14.66
CA ALA A 34 15.17 4.02 -15.33
C ALA A 34 16.12 5.18 -15.05
N GLU A 35 16.22 6.10 -16.01
CA GLU A 35 16.81 7.41 -15.79
C GLU A 35 15.73 8.47 -16.02
N LEU A 36 15.54 9.36 -15.07
CA LEU A 36 14.56 10.44 -15.14
C LEU A 36 15.27 11.78 -14.93
N PHE A 37 14.86 12.78 -15.71
CA PHE A 37 15.33 14.15 -15.51
C PHE A 37 14.54 14.84 -14.39
N MET A 38 15.21 15.66 -13.61
CA MET A 38 14.57 16.44 -12.55
C MET A 38 13.53 17.41 -13.12
N SER A 39 13.80 18.00 -14.29
CA SER A 39 12.83 18.84 -15.00
C SER A 39 11.50 18.12 -15.26
N PHE A 40 11.52 16.84 -15.62
CA PHE A 40 10.31 16.05 -15.84
C PHE A 40 9.49 15.93 -14.56
N LEU A 41 10.14 15.60 -13.43
CA LEU A 41 9.46 15.48 -12.13
C LEU A 41 8.89 16.81 -11.65
N THR A 42 9.61 17.92 -11.85
CA THR A 42 9.15 19.26 -11.46
C THR A 42 7.99 19.75 -12.32
N ASN A 43 7.93 19.35 -13.59
CA ASN A 43 6.85 19.75 -14.51
C ASN A 43 5.62 18.83 -14.44
N LEU A 44 5.70 17.69 -13.75
CA LEU A 44 4.57 16.77 -13.61
C LEU A 44 3.44 17.38 -12.75
N GLY A 45 3.77 18.15 -11.72
CA GLY A 45 2.79 18.79 -10.84
C GLY A 45 1.82 19.70 -11.62
N PRO A 46 2.32 20.75 -12.30
CA PRO A 46 1.49 21.63 -13.12
C PRO A 46 0.73 20.91 -14.24
N PHE A 47 1.26 19.79 -14.76
CA PHE A 47 0.55 18.97 -15.75
C PHE A 47 -0.67 18.25 -15.16
N LEU A 48 -0.62 17.88 -13.89
CA LEU A 48 -1.71 17.20 -13.18
C LEU A 48 -2.67 18.16 -12.48
N GLU A 49 -2.26 19.41 -12.28
CA GLU A 49 -3.08 20.50 -11.74
C GLU A 49 -4.04 21.03 -12.83
N ASP A 50 -5.08 20.25 -13.14
CA ASP A 50 -6.20 20.72 -13.95
C ASP A 50 -7.25 21.43 -13.06
N GLU A 51 -8.03 22.34 -13.64
CA GLU A 51 -9.16 23.01 -12.96
C GLU A 51 -10.32 22.02 -12.71
N ILE A 52 -10.31 20.88 -13.38
CA ILE A 52 -11.30 19.82 -13.24
C ILE A 52 -10.84 18.85 -12.17
N ILE A 53 -11.65 18.68 -11.12
CA ILE A 53 -11.42 17.67 -10.09
C ILE A 53 -11.66 16.28 -10.72
N PRO A 54 -10.63 15.43 -10.83
CA PRO A 54 -10.79 14.14 -11.47
C PRO A 54 -11.63 13.21 -10.59
N GLU A 55 -12.51 12.44 -11.24
CA GLU A 55 -13.25 11.37 -10.55
C GLU A 55 -12.28 10.36 -9.92
N VAL A 56 -12.74 9.72 -8.84
CA VAL A 56 -11.94 8.70 -8.16
C VAL A 56 -11.85 7.47 -9.04
N MET A 57 -10.71 7.28 -9.70
CA MET A 57 -10.35 6.05 -10.40
C MET A 57 -9.44 5.20 -9.50
N PRO A 58 -9.90 4.04 -9.02
CA PRO A 58 -9.09 3.10 -8.25
C PRO A 58 -7.87 2.61 -9.03
N MET A 59 -6.73 2.47 -8.35
CA MET A 59 -5.49 2.00 -8.98
C MET A 59 -4.59 1.24 -8.03
N GLU A 60 -3.74 0.37 -8.59
CA GLU A 60 -2.70 -0.38 -7.90
C GLU A 60 -1.42 -0.34 -8.75
N ILE A 61 -0.37 0.29 -8.20
CA ILE A 61 0.94 0.41 -8.82
C ILE A 61 1.94 -0.36 -7.96
N GLU A 62 2.48 -1.43 -8.50
CA GLU A 62 3.47 -2.30 -7.85
C GLU A 62 4.85 -2.04 -8.47
N ILE A 63 5.83 -1.72 -7.64
CA ILE A 63 7.20 -1.45 -8.04
C ILE A 63 8.12 -2.42 -7.31
N VAL A 64 8.74 -3.33 -8.05
CA VAL A 64 9.57 -4.43 -7.55
C VAL A 64 10.97 -4.34 -8.14
N ASN A 65 11.99 -4.41 -7.29
CA ASN A 65 13.41 -4.50 -7.67
C ASN A 65 13.82 -3.45 -8.72
N THR A 66 13.43 -2.20 -8.52
CA THR A 66 13.57 -1.14 -9.52
C THR A 66 14.61 -0.12 -9.09
N LYS A 67 15.45 0.33 -10.02
CA LYS A 67 16.47 1.36 -9.80
C LYS A 67 16.14 2.60 -10.63
N ILE A 68 15.97 3.74 -10.00
CA ILE A 68 15.64 5.00 -10.68
C ILE A 68 16.77 6.00 -10.44
N THR A 69 17.45 6.41 -11.49
CA THR A 69 18.49 7.44 -11.44
C THR A 69 17.89 8.77 -11.85
N LEU A 70 17.91 9.74 -10.94
CA LEU A 70 17.51 11.11 -11.17
C LEU A 70 18.72 11.92 -11.63
N LYS A 71 18.60 12.55 -12.80
CA LYS A 71 19.62 13.44 -13.37
C LYS A 71 19.08 14.86 -13.36
N ASP A 72 19.87 15.77 -12.82
CA ASP A 72 19.54 17.19 -12.88
C ASP A 72 20.04 17.76 -14.22
N ASP A 73 19.09 18.26 -15.00
CA ASP A 73 19.27 18.84 -16.32
C ASP A 73 19.12 20.37 -16.32
N SER A 74 19.18 20.99 -15.13
CA SER A 74 19.18 22.45 -15.01
C SER A 74 20.39 23.07 -15.72
N PRO A 75 20.22 24.27 -16.30
CA PRO A 75 21.33 24.98 -16.94
C PRO A 75 22.43 25.27 -15.93
N GLN A 76 23.69 25.05 -16.33
CA GLN A 76 24.82 25.33 -15.47
C GLN A 76 24.87 26.82 -15.12
N VAL A 77 25.02 27.12 -13.83
CA VAL A 77 25.14 28.51 -13.34
C VAL A 77 26.48 29.12 -13.79
N TYR A 78 27.54 28.30 -13.85
CA TYR A 78 28.87 28.71 -14.31
C TYR A 78 29.49 27.65 -15.22
N PRO A 79 30.18 28.03 -16.33
CA PRO A 79 30.80 27.08 -17.27
C PRO A 79 31.85 26.14 -16.68
N THR A 80 32.42 26.49 -15.52
CA THR A 80 33.47 25.73 -14.84
C THR A 80 32.98 25.01 -13.60
N SER A 81 31.70 25.13 -13.25
CA SER A 81 31.15 24.44 -12.08
C SER A 81 31.08 22.93 -12.35
N PRO A 82 31.46 22.07 -11.39
CA PRO A 82 31.14 20.66 -11.49
C PRO A 82 29.62 20.51 -11.64
N GLY A 83 29.19 19.66 -12.58
CA GLY A 83 27.77 19.40 -12.84
C GLY A 83 27.09 18.71 -11.65
N PRO A 84 25.75 18.73 -11.61
CA PRO A 84 25.01 18.12 -10.52
C PRO A 84 25.20 16.59 -10.49
N VAL A 85 25.30 16.04 -9.27
CA VAL A 85 25.53 14.61 -9.06
C VAL A 85 24.20 13.85 -9.15
N PRO A 86 24.10 12.79 -9.99
CA PRO A 86 22.88 12.01 -10.09
C PRO A 86 22.50 11.31 -8.78
N ILE A 87 21.21 11.26 -8.48
CA ILE A 87 20.66 10.59 -7.29
C ILE A 87 20.09 9.24 -7.73
N THR A 88 20.46 8.15 -7.07
CA THR A 88 19.93 6.82 -7.40
C THR A 88 19.01 6.30 -6.29
N LEU A 89 17.77 6.01 -6.64
CA LEU A 89 16.77 5.38 -5.78
C LEU A 89 16.72 3.89 -6.08
N ALA A 90 16.98 3.06 -5.07
CA ALA A 90 16.83 1.60 -5.16
C ALA A 90 15.54 1.18 -4.44
N VAL A 91 14.55 0.72 -5.20
CA VAL A 91 13.22 0.34 -4.72
C VAL A 91 13.15 -1.19 -4.64
N GLY A 92 13.06 -1.72 -3.41
CA GLY A 92 12.95 -3.15 -3.16
C GLY A 92 11.59 -3.70 -3.58
N HIS A 93 10.54 -3.33 -2.84
CA HIS A 93 9.15 -3.58 -3.23
C HIS A 93 8.24 -2.55 -2.56
N VAL A 94 7.54 -1.76 -3.38
CA VAL A 94 6.59 -0.74 -2.96
C VAL A 94 5.31 -0.90 -3.76
N THR A 95 4.17 -0.88 -3.07
CA THR A 95 2.85 -0.85 -3.69
C THR A 95 2.12 0.43 -3.31
N VAL A 96 1.63 1.14 -4.31
CA VAL A 96 0.79 2.33 -4.18
C VAL A 96 -0.63 1.96 -4.60
N LYS A 97 -1.60 2.10 -3.71
CA LYS A 97 -3.02 1.85 -4.01
C LYS A 97 -3.83 3.11 -3.85
N ARG A 98 -4.67 3.45 -4.82
CA ARG A 98 -5.76 4.43 -4.63
C ARG A 98 -7.05 3.66 -4.42
N ARG A 99 -7.64 3.82 -3.24
CA ARG A 99 -8.89 3.15 -2.85
C ARG A 99 -10.08 3.89 -3.45
N ASP A 100 -11.26 3.28 -3.31
CA ASP A 100 -12.52 3.84 -3.81
C ASP A 100 -12.92 5.15 -3.10
N ASP A 101 -12.37 5.43 -1.92
CA ASP A 101 -12.52 6.71 -1.20
C ASP A 101 -11.57 7.81 -1.71
N GLY A 102 -10.74 7.50 -2.72
CA GLY A 102 -9.76 8.41 -3.30
C GLY A 102 -8.45 8.50 -2.54
N VAL A 103 -8.32 7.83 -1.40
CA VAL A 103 -7.12 7.87 -0.56
C VAL A 103 -6.01 7.00 -1.18
N PHE A 104 -4.81 7.57 -1.24
CA PHE A 104 -3.60 6.85 -1.63
C PHE A 104 -2.96 6.17 -0.40
N CYS A 105 -2.72 4.87 -0.49
CA CYS A 105 -2.03 4.07 0.49
C CYS A 105 -0.69 3.60 -0.08
N LEU A 106 0.41 3.93 0.60
CA LEU A 106 1.73 3.40 0.30
C LEU A 106 2.04 2.24 1.25
N THR A 107 2.46 1.12 0.70
CA THR A 107 2.93 -0.03 1.46
C THR A 107 4.28 -0.48 0.93
N GLY A 108 5.24 -0.72 1.82
CA GLY A 108 6.51 -1.33 1.49
C GLY A 108 6.58 -2.73 2.09
N SER A 109 7.07 -3.71 1.35
CA SER A 109 7.36 -5.02 1.93
C SER A 109 8.86 -5.15 2.23
N PRO A 110 9.25 -5.69 3.39
CA PRO A 110 10.65 -6.00 3.63
C PRO A 110 11.12 -7.02 2.58
N LYS A 111 12.23 -6.69 1.93
CA LYS A 111 12.89 -7.57 0.97
C LYS A 111 13.32 -8.83 1.73
N GLN A 112 12.79 -10.00 1.37
CA GLN A 112 13.19 -11.27 1.98
C GLN A 112 14.56 -11.66 1.40
N GLU A 113 15.62 -11.01 1.88
CA GLU A 113 16.99 -11.39 1.54
C GLU A 113 17.32 -12.67 2.30
N LYS A 114 17.45 -13.79 1.58
CA LYS A 114 18.01 -15.03 2.15
C LYS A 114 19.41 -14.70 2.68
N PRO A 115 19.73 -14.98 3.95
CA PRO A 115 21.05 -14.67 4.49
C PRO A 115 22.08 -15.58 3.86
N VAL A 116 22.97 -15.00 3.05
CA VAL A 116 24.23 -15.66 2.67
C VAL A 116 25.15 -15.55 3.87
N SER A 117 25.53 -16.72 4.39
CA SER A 117 26.31 -16.91 5.60
C SER A 117 27.73 -16.35 5.54
N ALA A 118 28.16 -15.86 6.71
CA ALA A 118 29.52 -15.75 7.23
C ALA A 118 30.37 -14.56 6.79
N PHE A 119 30.58 -13.61 7.72
CA PHE A 119 31.88 -13.34 8.34
C PHE A 119 31.66 -12.75 9.76
N LYS A 120 32.25 -13.39 10.78
CA LYS A 120 32.52 -12.83 12.14
C LYS A 120 33.67 -11.80 11.97
N GLU A 121 33.98 -10.81 12.81
CA GLU A 121 33.83 -10.59 14.25
C GLU A 121 34.33 -9.14 14.52
N GLN A 122 33.73 -8.37 15.43
CA GLN A 122 34.43 -7.59 16.49
C GLN A 122 33.51 -6.59 17.23
N THR A 123 33.09 -7.06 18.41
CA THR A 123 32.91 -6.43 19.73
C THR A 123 33.29 -4.95 19.95
N VAL A 124 32.35 -4.13 20.46
CA VAL A 124 32.38 -3.52 21.83
C VAL A 124 31.02 -2.90 22.25
N PRO A 125 30.69 -2.83 23.56
CA PRO A 125 29.35 -2.52 24.09
C PRO A 125 29.21 -1.13 24.72
N ALA A 126 27.99 -0.55 24.71
CA ALA A 126 27.30 0.09 25.86
C ALA A 126 26.16 1.05 25.45
N GLU A 127 24.96 0.73 25.96
CA GLU A 127 23.89 1.59 26.51
C GLU A 127 23.13 2.66 25.68
N CYS A 128 21.84 2.34 25.48
CA CYS A 128 20.63 3.05 25.96
C CYS A 128 20.07 4.34 25.28
N VAL A 129 18.98 4.11 24.51
CA VAL A 129 17.69 4.87 24.29
C VAL A 129 17.73 6.36 23.85
N PRO A 130 16.80 6.85 22.98
CA PRO A 130 15.34 6.97 23.22
C PRO A 130 14.49 6.28 22.11
N ALA A 131 13.36 5.63 22.41
CA ALA A 131 12.01 6.18 22.57
C ALA A 131 11.42 6.84 21.31
N GLY A 132 10.40 6.20 20.74
CA GLY A 132 9.31 6.93 20.07
C GLY A 132 8.91 6.50 18.65
N GLY A 133 8.23 5.36 18.53
CA GLY A 133 7.06 5.25 17.64
C GLY A 133 7.31 4.83 16.18
N ILE A 134 7.40 3.53 15.95
CA ILE A 134 7.01 2.95 14.65
C ILE A 134 5.85 1.99 14.91
N CYS A 135 4.73 2.31 14.26
CA CYS A 135 3.51 1.52 14.24
C CYS A 135 3.80 0.18 13.54
N GLY A 136 4.16 -0.83 14.32
CA GLY A 136 4.31 -2.19 13.84
C GLY A 136 2.93 -2.82 13.66
N LEU A 137 2.43 -2.87 12.43
CA LEU A 137 1.49 -3.92 12.06
C LEU A 137 2.29 -5.24 12.06
N GLN A 138 2.41 -5.83 13.25
CA GLN A 138 2.87 -7.20 13.44
C GLN A 138 1.97 -8.07 12.56
N LEU A 139 2.56 -8.64 11.51
CA LEU A 139 1.89 -9.62 10.67
C LEU A 139 1.73 -10.87 11.54
N LYS A 140 0.60 -10.92 12.27
CA LYS A 140 0.30 -11.99 13.21
C LYS A 140 0.46 -13.33 12.50
N GLU A 141 1.20 -14.22 13.14
CA GLU A 141 1.49 -15.52 12.56
C GLU A 141 0.18 -16.29 12.32
N VAL A 142 0.12 -17.08 11.25
CA VAL A 142 -1.04 -17.91 10.87
C VAL A 142 -1.70 -18.64 12.06
N PRO A 143 -0.97 -19.26 13.02
CA PRO A 143 -1.59 -19.89 14.19
C PRO A 143 -2.32 -18.91 15.13
N GLU A 144 -1.86 -17.66 15.25
CA GLU A 144 -2.52 -16.64 16.08
C GLU A 144 -3.82 -16.18 15.45
N LEU A 145 -3.82 -15.94 14.14
CA LEU A 145 -5.02 -15.58 13.38
C LEU A 145 -6.07 -16.70 13.44
N GLN A 146 -5.65 -17.96 13.38
CA GLN A 146 -6.55 -19.10 13.52
C GLN A 146 -7.18 -19.19 14.91
N ARG A 147 -6.43 -18.84 15.96
CA ARG A 147 -6.96 -18.74 17.33
C ARG A 147 -7.97 -17.60 17.45
N GLU A 148 -7.65 -16.42 16.96
CA GLU A 148 -8.56 -15.26 16.99
C GLU A 148 -9.86 -15.54 16.23
N LEU A 149 -9.76 -16.18 15.07
CA LEU A 149 -10.92 -16.55 14.27
C LEU A 149 -11.84 -17.53 15.02
N GLN A 150 -11.28 -18.50 15.76
CA GLN A 150 -12.08 -19.39 16.61
C GLN A 150 -12.75 -18.63 17.77
N THR A 151 -12.03 -17.73 18.43
CA THR A 151 -12.59 -16.89 19.49
C THR A 151 -13.77 -16.06 18.98
N VAL A 152 -13.59 -15.38 17.84
CA VAL A 152 -14.64 -14.56 17.21
C VAL A 152 -15.84 -15.41 16.80
N LYS A 153 -15.62 -16.62 16.26
CA LYS A 153 -16.72 -17.55 15.92
C LYS A 153 -17.54 -17.95 17.14
N THR A 154 -16.88 -18.26 18.26
CA THR A 154 -17.58 -18.61 19.51
C THR A 154 -18.37 -17.43 20.05
N ALA A 155 -17.77 -16.24 20.10
CA ALA A 155 -18.44 -15.02 20.54
C ALA A 155 -19.66 -14.68 19.67
N LEU A 156 -19.55 -14.84 18.34
CA LEU A 156 -20.67 -14.66 17.42
C LEU A 156 -21.80 -15.66 17.67
N ALA A 157 -21.45 -16.93 17.95
CA ALA A 157 -22.44 -17.95 18.29
C ALA A 157 -23.15 -17.66 19.62
N GLU A 158 -22.46 -17.08 20.60
CA GLU A 158 -23.04 -16.59 21.85
C GLU A 158 -23.98 -15.41 21.61
N ALA A 159 -23.53 -14.38 20.90
CA ALA A 159 -24.35 -13.22 20.57
C ALA A 159 -25.63 -13.60 19.80
N ASN A 160 -25.54 -14.57 18.89
CA ASN A 160 -26.71 -15.07 18.16
C ASN A 160 -27.69 -15.82 19.07
N ARG A 161 -27.21 -16.58 20.06
CA ARG A 161 -28.06 -17.23 21.07
C ARG A 161 -28.76 -16.20 21.95
N ASP A 162 -28.04 -15.19 22.40
CA ASP A 162 -28.60 -14.12 23.22
C ASP A 162 -29.63 -13.29 22.45
N ARG A 163 -29.34 -12.96 21.19
CA ARG A 163 -30.31 -12.33 20.28
C ARG A 163 -31.59 -13.15 20.16
N ALA A 164 -31.49 -14.47 19.96
CA ALA A 164 -32.65 -15.34 19.87
C ALA A 164 -33.45 -15.37 21.17
N ARG A 165 -32.78 -15.40 22.32
CA ARG A 165 -33.41 -15.34 23.64
C ARG A 165 -34.16 -14.02 23.85
N LEU A 166 -33.52 -12.88 23.54
CA LEU A 166 -34.14 -11.56 23.66
C LEU A 166 -35.34 -11.42 22.73
N LEU A 167 -35.27 -11.95 21.51
CA LEU A 167 -36.40 -12.00 20.59
C LEU A 167 -37.57 -12.83 21.14
N GLN A 168 -37.29 -13.94 21.83
CA GLN A 168 -38.33 -14.72 22.50
C GLN A 168 -38.98 -13.91 23.63
N GLU A 169 -38.20 -13.22 24.46
CA GLU A 169 -38.74 -12.36 25.52
C GLU A 169 -39.60 -11.23 24.96
N ILE A 170 -39.16 -10.55 23.90
CA ILE A 170 -39.94 -9.49 23.25
C ILE A 170 -41.25 -10.05 22.69
N ARG A 171 -41.22 -11.23 22.07
CA ARG A 171 -42.41 -11.90 21.53
C ARG A 171 -43.41 -12.32 22.60
N LYS A 172 -43.01 -12.49 23.86
CA LYS A 172 -43.96 -12.69 24.97
C LYS A 172 -44.88 -11.49 25.16
N TYR A 173 -44.35 -10.28 24.96
CA TYR A 173 -45.09 -9.03 25.14
C TYR A 173 -45.71 -8.51 23.84
N ASN A 174 -45.11 -8.83 22.68
CA ASN A 174 -45.65 -8.49 21.36
C ASN A 174 -45.45 -9.68 20.39
N PRO A 175 -46.46 -10.57 20.24
CA PRO A 175 -46.31 -11.81 19.49
C PRO A 175 -46.15 -11.63 17.98
N LEU A 176 -46.47 -10.45 17.44
CA LEU A 176 -46.30 -10.12 16.01
C LEU A 176 -44.98 -9.40 15.72
N PHE A 177 -44.11 -9.24 16.73
CA PHE A 177 -42.84 -8.55 16.56
C PHE A 177 -41.90 -9.29 15.59
N GLN A 178 -41.56 -8.62 14.49
CA GLN A 178 -40.56 -9.01 13.51
C GLN A 178 -39.39 -8.02 13.56
N LEU A 179 -38.18 -8.52 13.29
CA LEU A 179 -36.95 -7.75 13.37
C LEU A 179 -36.46 -7.35 11.98
#